data_AF-A0A5J4FX09-F1
#
_entry.id   AF-A0A5J4FX09-F1
#
_cell.length_a   1.000
_cell.length_b   1.000
_cell.length_c   1.000
_cell.angle_alpha   90.00
_cell.angle_beta   90.00
_cell.angle_gamma   90.00
#
_symmetry.space_group_name_H-M   'P 1'
#
loop_
_entity.id
_entity.type
_entity.pdbx_description
1 polymer ?
#
loop_
_entity_poly.entity_id
_entity_poly.type
_entity_poly.pdbx_seq_one_letter_code
_entity_poly.pdbx_strand_id
1 'polypeptide(L)'
;MKKFGIFLIFLALIASLIYFLYPNATDIITKPSAREAYEREFQNTDQLFNKWKLLSEISKKDSLQVEIPFAESGLFSSEILKIFTFEVSLKRGEIFHAEVKTEIDSIQVFMELFEQKNDSVSTFISIQSNRPNKLNISEEIKETGIYKIHIQPEIFADSPFQLKIYTQPQYAFPVVGKDNRAIQSFWGADREGGKRSHKGNDIFAARGTPVVAITDGIVSSTGNRGLGGKQVWLRDGIFGQSLYYAHLDSIIARQGQRVKIGDTLGLVGNTGNARTTPPHLHFGIYTSGGAIDPYPFIKISEIPKDEKPLSSSYGVIKPQTSKLLQNPKRKSAVLQNLKRTDTISIFGKSGSYYHITSGDTLRGFILERDVKELFLN
;
A
#
# COMPACT_ATOMS: atom_id res chain seq x y z
N MET A 1 -46.97 0.81 15.95
CA MET A 1 -45.80 0.03 15.53
C MET A 1 -45.96 -0.65 14.16
N LYS A 2 -47.05 -1.35 13.83
CA LYS A 2 -47.22 -2.03 12.51
C LYS A 2 -47.22 -1.09 11.28
N LYS A 3 -47.79 0.12 11.37
CA LYS A 3 -47.83 1.09 10.24
C LYS A 3 -46.46 1.66 9.84
N PHE A 4 -45.51 1.71 10.78
CA PHE A 4 -44.16 2.25 10.52
C PHE A 4 -43.30 1.25 9.75
N GLY A 5 -43.47 -0.05 10.01
CA GLY A 5 -42.80 -1.12 9.25
C GLY A 5 -43.26 -1.21 7.80
N ILE A 6 -44.56 -1.01 7.53
CA ILE A 6 -45.10 -1.01 6.16
C ILE A 6 -44.56 0.18 5.36
N PHE A 7 -44.43 1.35 5.98
CA PHE A 7 -43.85 2.54 5.35
C PHE A 7 -42.37 2.35 4.99
N LEU A 8 -41.59 1.72 5.87
CA LEU A 8 -40.18 1.38 5.60
C LEU A 8 -40.02 0.36 4.47
N ILE A 9 -40.88 -0.66 4.40
CA ILE A 9 -40.89 -1.64 3.31
C ILE A 9 -41.26 -0.96 1.99
N PHE A 10 -42.22 -0.05 1.99
CA PHE A 10 -42.62 0.71 0.80
C PHE A 10 -41.51 1.63 0.31
N LEU A 11 -40.80 2.30 1.22
CA LEU A 11 -39.60 3.10 0.89
C LEU A 11 -38.47 2.23 0.32
N ALA A 12 -38.24 1.04 0.88
CA ALA A 12 -37.24 0.10 0.36
C ALA A 12 -37.61 -0.43 -1.04
N LEU A 13 -38.89 -0.69 -1.30
CA LEU A 13 -39.38 -1.09 -2.63
C LEU A 13 -39.27 0.04 -3.65
N ILE A 14 -39.57 1.28 -3.27
CA ILE A 14 -39.38 2.45 -4.13
C ILE A 14 -37.90 2.69 -4.40
N ALA A 15 -37.03 2.58 -3.39
CA ALA A 15 -35.59 2.71 -3.56
C ALA A 15 -35.03 1.60 -4.47
N SER A 16 -35.52 0.36 -4.34
CA SER A 16 -35.21 -0.75 -5.23
C SER A 16 -35.70 -0.49 -6.65
N LEU A 17 -36.94 0.00 -6.83
CA LEU A 17 -37.49 0.32 -8.14
C LEU A 17 -36.75 1.49 -8.82
N ILE A 18 -36.37 2.52 -8.06
CA ILE A 18 -35.53 3.63 -8.55
C ILE A 18 -34.13 3.13 -8.92
N TYR A 19 -33.55 2.20 -8.14
CA TYR A 19 -32.28 1.56 -8.47
C TYR A 19 -32.36 0.79 -9.79
N PHE A 20 -33.45 0.05 -10.03
CA PHE A 20 -33.66 -0.67 -11.29
C PHE A 20 -33.95 0.25 -12.49
N LEU A 21 -34.67 1.35 -12.30
CA LEU A 21 -35.09 2.25 -13.39
C LEU A 21 -34.08 3.37 -13.70
N TYR A 22 -33.33 3.82 -12.69
CA TYR A 22 -32.39 4.95 -12.79
C TYR A 22 -31.08 4.68 -12.02
N PRO A 23 -30.28 3.67 -12.41
CA PRO A 23 -29.06 3.30 -11.70
C PRO A 23 -28.10 4.50 -11.52
N ASN A 24 -27.95 5.35 -12.55
CA ASN A 24 -27.11 6.55 -12.51
C ASN A 24 -27.54 7.58 -11.45
N ALA A 25 -28.83 7.66 -11.11
CA ALA A 25 -29.32 8.57 -10.08
C ALA A 25 -29.00 8.06 -8.66
N THR A 26 -28.88 6.74 -8.49
CA THR A 26 -28.53 6.13 -7.19
C THR A 26 -27.04 6.13 -6.90
N ASP A 27 -26.18 6.31 -7.90
CA ASP A 27 -24.71 6.27 -7.75
C ASP A 27 -24.15 7.40 -6.89
N ILE A 28 -24.89 8.49 -6.71
CA ILE A 28 -24.57 9.55 -5.73
C ILE A 28 -24.56 8.98 -4.29
N ILE A 29 -25.45 8.01 -4.03
CA ILE A 29 -25.67 7.40 -2.72
C ILE A 29 -24.88 6.11 -2.58
N THR A 30 -24.96 5.21 -3.56
CA THR A 30 -24.33 3.88 -3.49
C THR A 30 -22.83 3.95 -3.72
N LYS A 31 -22.36 4.92 -4.52
CA LYS A 31 -20.97 5.07 -4.95
C LYS A 31 -20.41 3.70 -5.33
N PRO A 32 -20.72 3.17 -6.53
CA PRO A 32 -20.15 1.91 -6.97
C PRO A 32 -18.63 2.04 -7.19
N SER A 33 -17.95 0.91 -7.17
CA SER A 33 -16.61 0.77 -7.75
C SER A 33 -16.67 0.91 -9.28
N ALA A 34 -15.51 1.16 -9.90
CA ALA A 34 -15.38 1.14 -11.36
C ALA A 34 -15.87 -0.21 -11.93
N ARG A 35 -15.53 -1.30 -11.24
CA ARG A 35 -15.93 -2.65 -11.64
C ARG A 35 -17.43 -2.82 -11.63
N GLU A 36 -18.09 -2.49 -10.52
CA GLU A 36 -19.54 -2.62 -10.40
C GLU A 36 -20.29 -1.76 -11.42
N ALA A 37 -19.76 -0.58 -11.76
CA ALA A 37 -20.33 0.27 -12.80
C ALA A 37 -20.22 -0.40 -14.18
N TYR A 38 -19.02 -0.87 -14.54
CA TYR A 38 -18.76 -1.54 -15.81
C TYR A 38 -19.58 -2.82 -15.97
N GLU A 39 -19.71 -3.62 -14.90
CA GLU A 39 -20.46 -4.88 -14.93
C GLU A 39 -21.96 -4.68 -15.23
N ARG A 40 -22.53 -3.50 -14.97
CA ARG A 40 -23.93 -3.17 -15.27
C ARG A 40 -24.19 -2.94 -16.76
N GLU A 41 -23.14 -2.71 -17.55
CA GLU A 41 -23.26 -2.46 -18.99
C GLU A 41 -23.49 -3.75 -19.79
N PHE A 42 -23.29 -4.92 -19.17
CA PHE A 42 -23.34 -6.22 -19.84
C PHE A 42 -24.53 -7.07 -19.37
N GLN A 43 -25.08 -7.85 -20.30
CA GLN A 43 -26.04 -8.91 -19.99
C GLN A 43 -25.31 -10.23 -19.69
N ASN A 44 -25.88 -11.07 -18.82
CA ASN A 44 -25.27 -12.35 -18.42
C ASN A 44 -25.06 -13.37 -19.57
N THR A 45 -25.57 -13.10 -20.77
CA THR A 45 -25.39 -13.90 -21.98
C THR A 45 -24.13 -13.56 -22.76
N ASP A 46 -23.43 -12.47 -22.42
CA ASP A 46 -22.20 -12.06 -23.09
C ASP A 46 -21.04 -13.02 -22.73
N GLN A 47 -20.59 -13.80 -23.73
CA GLN A 47 -19.54 -14.80 -23.53
C GLN A 47 -18.19 -14.20 -23.16
N LEU A 48 -17.86 -13.03 -23.73
CA LEU A 48 -16.58 -12.38 -23.51
C LEU A 48 -16.54 -11.74 -22.12
N PHE A 49 -17.65 -11.14 -21.69
CA PHE A 49 -17.83 -10.65 -20.32
C PHE A 49 -17.80 -11.78 -19.28
N ASN A 50 -18.47 -12.90 -19.55
CA ASN A 50 -18.42 -14.07 -18.66
C ASN A 50 -17.00 -14.64 -18.54
N LYS A 51 -16.24 -14.68 -19.65
CA LYS A 51 -14.81 -15.04 -19.63
C LYS A 51 -14.01 -14.05 -18.79
N TRP A 52 -14.24 -12.75 -18.97
CA TRP A 52 -13.59 -11.69 -18.19
C TRP A 52 -13.87 -11.82 -16.68
N LYS A 53 -15.11 -12.13 -16.28
CA LYS A 53 -15.48 -12.42 -14.89
C LYS A 53 -14.80 -13.68 -14.35
N LEU A 54 -14.83 -14.77 -15.12
CA LEU A 54 -14.21 -16.04 -14.72
C LEU A 54 -12.70 -15.89 -14.48
N LEU A 55 -12.00 -15.20 -15.38
CA LEU A 55 -10.57 -14.95 -15.25
C LEU A 55 -10.26 -14.17 -13.97
N SER A 56 -11.11 -13.20 -13.61
CA SER A 56 -11.00 -12.46 -12.34
C SER A 56 -11.03 -13.41 -11.15
N GLU A 57 -12.04 -14.27 -11.06
CA GLU A 57 -12.18 -15.20 -9.92
C GLU A 57 -11.04 -16.22 -9.84
N ILE A 58 -10.55 -16.71 -10.98
CA ILE A 58 -9.41 -17.63 -11.01
C ILE A 58 -8.14 -16.92 -10.54
N SER A 59 -7.89 -15.70 -11.04
CA SER A 59 -6.67 -14.93 -10.74
C SER A 59 -6.54 -14.51 -9.27
N LYS A 60 -7.64 -14.48 -8.49
CA LYS A 60 -7.60 -14.24 -7.04
C LYS A 60 -6.86 -15.34 -6.26
N LYS A 61 -6.70 -16.53 -6.86
CA LYS A 61 -5.94 -17.65 -6.29
C LYS A 61 -4.42 -17.55 -6.53
N ASP A 62 -3.98 -16.63 -7.39
CA ASP A 62 -2.57 -16.36 -7.60
C ASP A 62 -1.95 -15.75 -6.32
N SER A 63 -0.74 -16.18 -6.00
CA SER A 63 -0.01 -15.85 -4.78
C SER A 63 1.39 -15.28 -5.05
N LEU A 64 1.60 -14.67 -6.23
CA LEU A 64 2.85 -13.99 -6.53
C LEU A 64 3.09 -12.82 -5.54
N GLN A 65 3.95 -13.06 -4.56
CA GLN A 65 4.39 -12.05 -3.62
C GLN A 65 5.43 -11.11 -4.23
N VAL A 66 5.25 -9.79 -4.06
CA VAL A 66 6.20 -8.76 -4.46
C VAL A 66 6.58 -7.85 -3.30
N GLU A 67 7.83 -7.41 -3.29
CA GLU A 67 8.31 -6.37 -2.37
C GLU A 67 8.02 -4.98 -2.93
N ILE A 68 7.58 -4.07 -2.05
CA ILE A 68 7.31 -2.67 -2.39
C ILE A 68 8.45 -1.74 -1.93
N PRO A 69 8.74 -0.64 -2.66
CA PRO A 69 8.05 -0.15 -3.84
C PRO A 69 8.28 -1.04 -5.08
N PHE A 70 7.24 -1.20 -5.89
CA PHE A 70 7.20 -2.03 -7.08
C PHE A 70 6.65 -1.23 -8.25
N ALA A 71 7.26 -1.40 -9.43
CA ALA A 71 6.70 -0.90 -10.68
C ALA A 71 6.83 -1.96 -11.77
N GLU A 72 5.87 -1.93 -12.69
CA GLU A 72 5.82 -2.82 -13.84
C GLU A 72 5.21 -2.09 -15.02
N SER A 73 5.84 -2.17 -16.18
CA SER A 73 5.17 -1.83 -17.44
C SER A 73 4.59 -3.09 -18.08
N GLY A 74 3.45 -2.97 -18.75
CA GLY A 74 2.89 -4.08 -19.52
C GLY A 74 2.11 -3.61 -20.72
N LEU A 75 1.42 -4.57 -21.35
CA LEU A 75 0.54 -4.35 -22.47
C LEU A 75 -0.83 -4.98 -22.14
N PHE A 76 -1.87 -4.15 -22.09
CA PHE A 76 -3.23 -4.66 -22.15
C PHE A 76 -3.52 -5.12 -23.59
N SER A 77 -4.19 -6.26 -23.70
CA SER A 77 -4.55 -6.85 -24.99
C SER A 77 -5.96 -7.45 -24.90
N SER A 78 -6.81 -7.08 -25.85
CA SER A 78 -8.16 -7.65 -26.00
C SER A 78 -8.12 -9.11 -26.47
N GLU A 79 -7.05 -9.53 -27.14
CA GLU A 79 -6.84 -10.93 -27.56
C GLU A 79 -6.47 -11.83 -26.37
N ILE A 80 -5.67 -11.31 -25.44
CA ILE A 80 -5.17 -12.04 -24.28
C ILE A 80 -5.47 -11.24 -23.01
N LEU A 81 -6.63 -11.52 -22.42
CA LEU A 81 -7.08 -10.92 -21.17
C LEU A 81 -6.18 -11.35 -19.99
N LYS A 82 -5.10 -10.60 -19.77
CA LYS A 82 -4.19 -10.78 -18.64
C LYS A 82 -4.73 -10.04 -17.41
N ILE A 83 -4.59 -10.70 -16.26
CA ILE A 83 -4.93 -10.13 -14.95
C ILE A 83 -3.71 -10.20 -14.06
N PHE A 84 -3.40 -9.05 -13.46
CA PHE A 84 -2.25 -8.87 -12.61
C PHE A 84 -2.70 -8.95 -11.16
N THR A 85 -2.14 -9.92 -10.44
CA THR A 85 -2.43 -10.14 -9.03
C THR A 85 -1.11 -10.18 -8.30
N PHE A 86 -0.99 -9.41 -7.22
CA PHE A 86 0.21 -9.40 -6.39
C PHE A 86 -0.15 -9.46 -4.92
N GLU A 87 0.60 -10.24 -4.16
CA GLU A 87 0.56 -10.23 -2.70
C GLU A 87 1.67 -9.33 -2.15
N VAL A 88 1.33 -8.46 -1.21
CA VAL A 88 2.25 -7.50 -0.59
C VAL A 88 2.12 -7.56 0.93
N SER A 89 3.24 -7.46 1.63
CA SER A 89 3.24 -7.34 3.09
C SER A 89 3.16 -5.87 3.47
N LEU A 90 2.08 -5.47 4.15
CA LEU A 90 1.84 -4.10 4.59
C LEU A 90 1.82 -4.02 6.11
N LYS A 91 2.21 -2.87 6.65
CA LYS A 91 2.25 -2.60 8.07
C LYS A 91 1.24 -1.54 8.44
N ARG A 92 0.65 -1.70 9.62
CA ARG A 92 -0.17 -0.66 10.24
C ARG A 92 0.60 0.67 10.27
N GLY A 93 -0.06 1.74 9.84
CA GLY A 93 0.52 3.09 9.77
C GLY A 93 1.11 3.47 8.41
N GLU A 94 1.14 2.53 7.47
CA GLU A 94 1.41 2.82 6.06
C GLU A 94 0.10 3.22 5.36
N ILE A 95 0.21 4.13 4.39
CA ILE A 95 -0.82 4.38 3.39
C ILE A 95 -0.39 3.64 2.14
N PHE A 96 -1.18 2.67 1.71
CA PHE A 96 -0.97 1.94 0.47
C PHE A 96 -1.40 2.79 -0.72
N HIS A 97 -0.67 2.67 -1.83
CA HIS A 97 -1.01 3.26 -3.12
C HIS A 97 -0.78 2.25 -4.23
N ALA A 98 -1.75 2.17 -5.14
CA ALA A 98 -1.57 1.58 -6.45
C ALA A 98 -2.10 2.53 -7.52
N GLU A 99 -1.32 2.73 -8.59
CA GLU A 99 -1.70 3.57 -9.72
C GLU A 99 -1.36 2.88 -11.04
N VAL A 100 -2.25 3.04 -12.01
CA VAL A 100 -2.05 2.61 -13.39
C VAL A 100 -2.11 3.85 -14.27
N LYS A 101 -1.17 3.96 -15.21
CA LYS A 101 -1.24 4.92 -16.31
C LYS A 101 -1.31 4.16 -17.62
N THR A 102 -2.17 4.59 -18.51
CA THR A 102 -2.31 4.07 -19.88
C THR A 102 -1.95 5.17 -20.86
N GLU A 103 -1.63 4.83 -22.11
CA GLU A 103 -1.44 5.83 -23.18
C GLU A 103 -2.78 6.37 -23.68
N ILE A 104 -3.85 5.59 -23.51
CA ILE A 104 -5.22 5.95 -23.86
C ILE A 104 -6.00 6.22 -22.57
N ASP A 105 -6.39 7.48 -22.35
CA ASP A 105 -7.07 7.92 -21.12
C ASP A 105 -8.48 7.33 -20.93
N SER A 106 -9.10 6.83 -22.01
CA SER A 106 -10.45 6.25 -21.96
C SER A 106 -10.49 4.80 -21.46
N ILE A 107 -9.33 4.13 -21.37
CA ILE A 107 -9.28 2.73 -20.94
C ILE A 107 -9.64 2.63 -19.46
N GLN A 108 -10.62 1.80 -19.15
CA GLN A 108 -10.94 1.46 -17.78
C GLN A 108 -10.03 0.34 -17.27
N VAL A 109 -9.51 0.55 -16.06
CA VAL A 109 -8.79 -0.46 -15.31
C VAL A 109 -9.42 -0.57 -13.93
N PHE A 110 -9.70 -1.78 -13.52
CA PHE A 110 -10.33 -2.11 -12.25
C PHE A 110 -9.25 -2.58 -11.29
N MET A 111 -9.18 -1.91 -10.14
CA MET A 111 -8.22 -2.20 -9.08
C MET A 111 -8.97 -2.48 -7.79
N GLU A 112 -8.61 -3.58 -7.14
CA GLU A 112 -9.19 -4.00 -5.86
C GLU A 112 -8.08 -4.43 -4.91
N LEU A 113 -8.09 -3.87 -3.70
CA LEU A 113 -7.23 -4.27 -2.60
C LEU A 113 -8.01 -5.16 -1.64
N PHE A 114 -7.44 -6.32 -1.35
CA PHE A 114 -7.98 -7.28 -0.40
C PHE A 114 -7.05 -7.42 0.80
N GLU A 115 -7.63 -7.50 1.99
CA GLU A 115 -6.94 -7.83 3.24
C GLU A 115 -7.07 -9.33 3.51
N GLN A 116 -5.94 -10.01 3.78
CA GLN A 116 -5.97 -11.39 4.24
C GLN A 116 -6.44 -11.44 5.70
N LYS A 117 -7.46 -12.24 5.98
CA LYS A 117 -7.91 -12.51 7.35
C LYS A 117 -7.11 -13.66 7.96
N ASN A 118 -6.85 -13.53 9.25
CA ASN A 118 -6.22 -14.56 10.07
C ASN A 118 -7.23 -15.66 10.44
N ASP A 119 -7.78 -16.34 9.43
CA ASP A 119 -8.63 -17.53 9.59
C ASP A 119 -7.90 -18.78 9.07
N SER A 120 -8.46 -19.97 9.32
CA SER A 120 -7.83 -21.25 8.94
C SER A 120 -7.66 -21.45 7.44
N VAL A 121 -8.30 -20.62 6.60
CA VAL A 121 -8.30 -20.74 5.13
C VAL A 121 -7.64 -19.53 4.46
N SER A 122 -7.19 -18.56 5.26
CA SER A 122 -6.55 -17.31 4.81
C SER A 122 -7.39 -16.52 3.80
N THR A 123 -8.67 -16.31 4.13
CA THR A 123 -9.63 -15.62 3.23
C THR A 123 -9.22 -14.18 2.96
N PHE A 124 -9.36 -13.75 1.70
CA PHE A 124 -9.15 -12.36 1.29
C PHE A 124 -10.49 -11.60 1.22
N ILE A 125 -10.59 -10.46 1.90
CA ILE A 125 -11.79 -9.60 1.91
C ILE A 125 -11.44 -8.28 1.23
N SER A 126 -12.27 -7.86 0.26
CA SER A 126 -12.09 -6.57 -0.42
C SER A 126 -12.31 -5.43 0.57
N ILE A 127 -11.35 -4.50 0.62
CA ILE A 127 -11.40 -3.33 1.51
C ILE A 127 -11.38 -2.01 0.74
N GLN A 128 -10.89 -2.01 -0.50
CA GLN A 128 -10.82 -0.81 -1.32
C GLN A 128 -10.91 -1.16 -2.81
N SER A 129 -11.58 -0.31 -3.57
CA SER A 129 -11.66 -0.40 -5.03
C SER A 129 -11.62 0.98 -5.66
N ASN A 130 -11.09 1.08 -6.88
CA ASN A 130 -11.08 2.36 -7.59
C ASN A 130 -12.50 2.79 -7.98
N ARG A 131 -12.69 4.10 -8.07
CA ARG A 131 -13.93 4.70 -8.59
C ARG A 131 -13.92 4.72 -10.12
N PRO A 132 -15.09 4.80 -10.78
CA PRO A 132 -15.15 5.04 -12.22
C PRO A 132 -14.26 6.23 -12.62
N ASN A 133 -13.53 6.11 -13.73
CA ASN A 133 -12.59 7.12 -14.25
C ASN A 133 -11.40 7.45 -13.31
N LYS A 134 -11.10 6.60 -12.31
CA LYS A 134 -9.90 6.73 -11.48
C LYS A 134 -9.00 5.52 -11.70
N LEU A 135 -7.77 5.77 -12.16
CA LEU A 135 -6.75 4.74 -12.30
C LEU A 135 -5.79 4.72 -11.10
N ASN A 136 -6.31 4.96 -9.91
CA ASN A 136 -5.57 4.76 -8.66
C ASN A 136 -6.47 4.33 -7.52
N ILE A 137 -5.87 3.70 -6.52
CA ILE A 137 -6.43 3.46 -5.19
C ILE A 137 -5.44 3.86 -4.12
N SER A 138 -5.96 4.26 -2.96
CA SER A 138 -5.18 4.50 -1.75
C SER A 138 -5.96 4.03 -0.53
N GLU A 139 -5.28 3.44 0.44
CA GLU A 139 -5.90 2.89 1.66
C GLU A 139 -4.97 3.01 2.87
N GLU A 140 -5.50 3.47 4.00
CA GLU A 140 -4.78 3.48 5.27
C GLU A 140 -4.75 2.08 5.87
N ILE A 141 -3.56 1.53 6.08
CA ILE A 141 -3.39 0.19 6.60
C ILE A 141 -3.58 0.22 8.13
N LYS A 142 -4.67 -0.42 8.57
CA LYS A 142 -5.05 -0.51 9.98
C LYS A 142 -4.46 -1.73 10.67
N GLU A 143 -4.27 -2.82 9.93
CA GLU A 143 -3.75 -4.07 10.45
C GLU A 143 -2.53 -4.52 9.64
N THR A 144 -1.46 -4.90 10.33
CA THR A 144 -0.26 -5.45 9.71
C THR A 144 -0.54 -6.86 9.19
N GLY A 145 -0.25 -7.13 7.93
CA GLY A 145 -0.54 -8.43 7.33
C GLY A 145 -0.20 -8.52 5.84
N ILE A 146 -0.71 -9.57 5.21
CA ILE A 146 -0.63 -9.72 3.76
C ILE A 146 -1.89 -9.13 3.13
N TYR A 147 -1.68 -8.38 2.06
CA TYR A 147 -2.72 -7.80 1.24
C TYR A 147 -2.53 -8.27 -0.19
N LYS A 148 -3.63 -8.31 -0.95
CA LYS A 148 -3.63 -8.69 -2.36
C LYS A 148 -4.17 -7.56 -3.19
N ILE A 149 -3.42 -7.14 -4.19
CA ILE A 149 -3.88 -6.20 -5.20
C ILE A 149 -4.25 -6.98 -6.46
N HIS A 150 -5.42 -6.69 -6.99
CA HIS A 150 -5.97 -7.26 -8.21
C HIS A 150 -6.18 -6.14 -9.22
N ILE A 151 -5.68 -6.34 -10.45
CA ILE A 151 -5.70 -5.32 -11.51
C ILE A 151 -6.14 -5.99 -12.80
N GLN A 152 -7.25 -5.50 -13.34
CA GLN A 152 -7.87 -6.06 -14.53
C GLN A 152 -8.31 -4.92 -15.46
N PRO A 153 -7.92 -4.93 -16.75
CA PRO A 153 -8.42 -3.95 -17.70
C PRO A 153 -9.85 -4.29 -18.17
N GLU A 154 -10.53 -3.36 -18.82
CA GLU A 154 -11.75 -3.65 -19.59
C GLU A 154 -11.49 -4.62 -20.76
N ILE A 155 -12.58 -5.17 -21.29
CA ILE A 155 -12.54 -6.30 -22.23
C ILE A 155 -11.81 -5.97 -23.53
N PHE A 156 -11.91 -4.73 -24.00
CA PHE A 156 -11.35 -4.28 -25.28
C PHE A 156 -10.11 -3.39 -25.12
N ALA A 157 -9.44 -3.49 -23.97
CA ALA A 157 -8.26 -2.69 -23.70
C ALA A 157 -7.07 -3.16 -24.54
N ASP A 158 -6.54 -2.27 -25.39
CA ASP A 158 -5.33 -2.46 -26.17
C ASP A 158 -4.42 -1.22 -25.99
N SER A 159 -3.56 -1.25 -24.97
CA SER A 159 -2.67 -0.13 -24.65
C SER A 159 -1.49 -0.57 -23.79
N PRO A 160 -0.30 -0.01 -24.00
CA PRO A 160 0.75 -0.02 -23.01
C PRO A 160 0.25 0.59 -21.69
N PHE A 161 0.76 0.08 -20.58
CA PHE A 161 0.48 0.65 -19.26
C PHE A 161 1.71 0.66 -18.36
N GLN A 162 1.66 1.53 -17.35
CA GLN A 162 2.60 1.63 -16.25
C GLN A 162 1.85 1.40 -14.94
N LEU A 163 2.26 0.39 -14.18
CA LEU A 163 1.78 0.09 -12.84
C LEU A 163 2.82 0.53 -11.82
N LYS A 164 2.36 1.16 -10.75
CA LYS A 164 3.15 1.39 -9.54
C LYS A 164 2.38 0.96 -8.31
N ILE A 165 3.09 0.32 -7.40
CA ILE A 165 2.60 -0.09 -6.09
C ILE A 165 3.62 0.38 -5.05
N TYR A 166 3.20 1.18 -4.09
CA TYR A 166 4.08 1.75 -3.08
C TYR A 166 3.32 2.07 -1.80
N THR A 167 4.06 2.41 -0.74
CA THR A 167 3.49 2.96 0.49
C THR A 167 4.05 4.34 0.77
N GLN A 168 3.28 5.13 1.51
CA GLN A 168 3.72 6.38 2.11
C GLN A 168 3.42 6.36 3.61
N PRO A 169 4.19 7.08 4.44
CA PRO A 169 3.90 7.15 5.86
C PRO A 169 2.62 7.96 6.13
N GLN A 170 1.82 7.55 7.11
CA GLN A 170 0.64 8.31 7.55
C GLN A 170 1.01 9.68 8.15
N TYR A 171 2.19 9.79 8.75
CA TYR A 171 2.66 10.99 9.42
C TYR A 171 3.92 11.56 8.77
N ALA A 172 4.10 12.88 8.90
CA ALA A 172 5.35 13.51 8.50
C ALA A 172 6.52 13.09 9.39
N PHE A 173 7.74 13.36 8.92
CA PHE A 173 8.94 13.09 9.69
C PHE A 173 9.09 14.11 10.85
N PRO A 174 9.33 13.68 12.09
CA PRO A 174 9.23 14.56 13.28
C PRO A 174 10.44 15.49 13.52
N VAL A 175 11.53 15.35 12.76
CA VAL A 175 12.76 16.16 12.94
C VAL A 175 13.12 16.84 11.63
N VAL A 176 13.22 18.16 11.65
CA VAL A 176 13.46 18.96 10.44
C VAL A 176 14.80 18.60 9.79
N GLY A 177 14.78 18.41 8.47
CA GLY A 177 15.97 18.10 7.67
C GLY A 177 16.56 16.70 7.89
N LYS A 178 15.79 15.80 8.52
CA LYS A 178 16.17 14.40 8.74
C LYS A 178 15.27 13.44 7.95
N ASP A 179 15.76 12.22 7.79
CA ASP A 179 15.11 11.13 7.09
C ASP A 179 15.34 9.80 7.83
N ASN A 180 14.96 8.68 7.21
CA ASN A 180 15.10 7.34 7.77
C ASN A 180 16.50 7.02 8.33
N ARG A 181 17.58 7.60 7.79
CA ARG A 181 18.98 7.36 8.24
C ARG A 181 19.26 7.94 9.62
N ALA A 182 18.46 8.90 10.06
CA ALA A 182 18.55 9.46 11.40
C ALA A 182 17.96 8.52 12.47
N ILE A 183 17.16 7.51 12.07
CA ILE A 183 16.61 6.51 12.98
C ILE A 183 17.69 5.46 13.24
N GLN A 184 18.24 5.44 14.45
CA GLN A 184 19.37 4.55 14.79
C GLN A 184 19.11 3.65 16.01
N SER A 185 18.04 3.90 16.78
CA SER A 185 17.54 2.95 17.78
C SER A 185 16.08 2.66 17.52
N PHE A 186 15.78 1.43 17.13
CA PHE A 186 14.44 1.05 16.69
C PHE A 186 13.57 0.54 17.84
N TRP A 187 12.26 0.52 17.61
CA TRP A 187 11.31 -0.20 18.43
C TRP A 187 11.80 -1.62 18.73
N GLY A 188 11.57 -2.10 19.94
CA GLY A 188 11.95 -3.46 20.33
C GLY A 188 13.36 -3.57 20.90
N ALA A 189 14.27 -2.64 20.57
CA ALA A 189 15.68 -2.69 20.99
C ALA A 189 15.86 -2.84 22.51
N ASP A 190 16.89 -3.60 22.89
CA ASP A 190 17.19 -3.86 24.30
C ASP A 190 17.53 -2.58 25.05
N ARG A 191 16.94 -2.43 26.24
CA ARG A 191 17.22 -1.36 27.18
C ARG A 191 17.58 -1.95 28.52
N GLU A 192 18.52 -1.29 29.20
CA GLU A 192 18.92 -1.64 30.58
C GLU A 192 19.39 -3.11 30.72
N GLY A 193 20.13 -3.61 29.72
CA GLY A 193 20.63 -4.99 29.70
C GLY A 193 19.54 -6.05 29.51
N GLY A 194 18.49 -5.74 28.73
CA GLY A 194 17.39 -6.66 28.41
C GLY A 194 16.20 -6.61 29.38
N LYS A 195 16.27 -5.75 30.41
CA LYS A 195 15.17 -5.59 31.40
C LYS A 195 13.95 -4.87 30.83
N ARG A 196 14.14 -4.08 29.78
CA ARG A 196 13.08 -3.33 29.11
C ARG A 196 13.28 -3.34 27.61
N SER A 197 12.19 -3.36 26.86
CA SER A 197 12.19 -3.17 25.42
C SER A 197 11.90 -1.71 25.07
N HIS A 198 12.58 -1.18 24.05
CA HIS A 198 12.39 0.18 23.55
C HIS A 198 10.97 0.36 22.97
N LYS A 199 10.23 1.34 23.50
CA LYS A 199 8.83 1.63 23.13
C LYS A 199 8.69 2.88 22.24
N GLY A 200 9.62 3.04 21.31
CA GLY A 200 9.66 4.15 20.37
C GLY A 200 10.79 3.97 19.36
N ASN A 201 11.08 5.01 18.61
CA ASN A 201 12.24 5.12 17.73
C ASN A 201 13.06 6.35 18.12
N ASP A 202 14.38 6.21 18.20
CA ASP A 202 15.28 7.33 18.50
C ASP A 202 15.85 7.89 17.20
N ILE A 203 15.64 9.19 17.01
CA ILE A 203 15.94 9.95 15.80
C ILE A 203 17.05 10.95 16.12
N PHE A 204 18.26 10.66 15.66
CA PHE A 204 19.47 11.39 15.99
C PHE A 204 19.62 12.66 15.16
N ALA A 205 19.90 13.77 15.85
CA ALA A 205 20.16 15.06 15.23
C ALA A 205 20.97 15.95 16.18
N ALA A 206 21.54 17.04 15.67
CA ALA A 206 22.26 17.99 16.52
C ALA A 206 21.31 18.56 17.59
N ARG A 207 21.83 18.81 18.80
CA ARG A 207 21.08 19.53 19.84
C ARG A 207 20.58 20.86 19.26
N GLY A 208 19.34 21.23 19.55
CA GLY A 208 18.74 22.45 19.01
C GLY A 208 18.04 22.27 17.66
N THR A 209 18.16 21.11 17.00
CA THR A 209 17.40 20.83 15.76
C THR A 209 15.88 20.87 16.06
N PRO A 210 15.05 21.54 15.25
CA PRO A 210 13.61 21.59 15.49
C PRO A 210 12.95 20.21 15.43
N VAL A 211 12.15 19.93 16.46
CA VAL A 211 11.18 18.82 16.51
C VAL A 211 9.80 19.39 16.21
N VAL A 212 9.12 18.81 15.23
CA VAL A 212 7.86 19.35 14.69
C VAL A 212 6.69 18.41 14.87
N ALA A 213 5.48 18.97 14.86
CA ALA A 213 4.24 18.19 14.83
C ALA A 213 4.15 17.42 13.50
N ILE A 214 3.97 16.11 13.59
CA ILE A 214 3.87 15.23 12.41
C ILE A 214 2.48 15.17 11.77
N THR A 215 1.49 15.74 12.45
CA THR A 215 0.07 15.79 12.07
C THR A 215 -0.57 17.00 12.76
N ASP A 216 -1.73 17.42 12.28
CA ASP A 216 -2.57 18.39 12.95
C ASP A 216 -3.07 17.82 14.29
N GLY A 217 -3.12 18.63 15.34
CA GLY A 217 -3.57 18.12 16.62
C GLY A 217 -3.60 19.12 17.76
N ILE A 218 -3.75 18.59 18.97
CA ILE A 218 -3.74 19.36 20.22
C ILE A 218 -2.66 18.82 21.14
N VAL A 219 -1.81 19.70 21.64
CA VAL A 219 -0.79 19.38 22.63
C VAL A 219 -1.49 19.06 23.95
N SER A 220 -1.54 17.78 24.31
CA SER A 220 -2.28 17.30 25.48
C SER A 220 -1.53 17.50 26.79
N SER A 221 -0.19 17.48 26.75
CA SER A 221 0.66 17.71 27.92
C SER A 221 2.07 18.08 27.52
N THR A 222 2.73 18.89 28.36
CA THR A 222 4.15 19.21 28.26
C THR A 222 4.78 19.17 29.65
N GLY A 223 6.10 18.92 29.75
CA GLY A 223 6.80 19.08 31.03
C GLY A 223 8.19 18.47 31.06
N ASN A 224 8.93 18.69 32.15
CA ASN A 224 10.22 18.06 32.42
C ASN A 224 10.09 17.06 33.56
N ARG A 225 9.85 15.78 33.26
CA ARG A 225 9.58 14.76 34.28
C ARG A 225 9.88 13.34 33.81
N GLY A 226 10.08 12.45 34.78
CA GLY A 226 10.26 11.01 34.54
C GLY A 226 11.46 10.70 33.63
N LEU A 227 11.42 9.54 33.00
CA LEU A 227 12.50 9.05 32.13
C LEU A 227 12.67 9.90 30.86
N GLY A 228 11.58 10.47 30.34
CA GLY A 228 11.61 11.28 29.12
C GLY A 228 12.27 12.64 29.27
N GLY A 229 12.45 13.14 30.51
CA GLY A 229 12.92 14.50 30.73
C GLY A 229 11.92 15.52 30.17
N LYS A 230 12.42 16.46 29.36
CA LYS A 230 11.57 17.42 28.66
C LYS A 230 10.82 16.72 27.53
N GLN A 231 9.50 16.81 27.58
CA GLN A 231 8.62 16.06 26.69
C GLN A 231 7.38 16.86 26.27
N VAL A 232 6.87 16.51 25.09
CA VAL A 232 5.60 16.98 24.53
C VAL A 232 4.76 15.75 24.18
N TRP A 233 3.48 15.79 24.52
CA TRP A 233 2.46 14.86 24.05
C TRP A 233 1.51 15.58 23.10
N LEU A 234 1.36 15.06 21.89
CA LEU A 234 0.43 15.55 20.88
C LEU A 234 -0.67 14.52 20.67
N ARG A 235 -1.93 14.97 20.59
CA ARG A 235 -3.08 14.14 20.30
C ARG A 235 -3.53 14.37 18.86
N ASP A 236 -3.49 13.31 18.06
CA ASP A 236 -3.94 13.30 16.66
C ASP A 236 -5.46 13.10 16.58
N GLY A 237 -6.22 14.16 16.84
CA GLY A 237 -7.68 14.12 16.89
C GLY A 237 -8.26 13.48 18.15
N ILE A 238 -9.58 13.63 18.35
CA ILE A 238 -10.27 13.26 19.60
C ILE A 238 -10.09 11.75 19.91
N PHE A 239 -10.28 10.91 18.89
CA PHE A 239 -10.20 9.45 19.00
C PHE A 239 -8.90 8.85 18.49
N GLY A 240 -7.94 9.66 18.03
CA GLY A 240 -6.72 9.13 17.42
C GLY A 240 -5.59 8.87 18.40
N GLN A 241 -4.37 8.96 17.90
CA GLN A 241 -3.19 8.44 18.59
C GLN A 241 -2.56 9.49 19.52
N SER A 242 -1.93 9.02 20.60
CA SER A 242 -1.11 9.86 21.48
C SER A 242 0.35 9.76 21.04
N LEU A 243 0.90 10.86 20.55
CA LEU A 243 2.23 10.97 19.98
C LEU A 243 3.17 11.58 21.03
N TYR A 244 4.26 10.89 21.31
CA TYR A 244 5.19 11.22 22.38
C TYR A 244 6.53 11.70 21.82
N TYR A 245 6.96 12.88 22.25
CA TYR A 245 8.23 13.50 21.86
C TYR A 245 9.03 13.75 23.14
N ALA A 246 10.17 13.09 23.30
CA ALA A 246 10.96 13.13 24.54
C ALA A 246 12.44 13.42 24.33
N HIS A 247 13.14 13.59 25.46
CA HIS A 247 14.54 13.97 25.55
C HIS A 247 14.84 15.37 25.01
N LEU A 248 13.84 16.23 24.91
CA LEU A 248 13.98 17.55 24.30
C LEU A 248 15.00 18.42 25.06
N ASP A 249 15.66 19.32 24.34
CA ASP A 249 16.52 20.37 24.94
C ASP A 249 15.66 21.52 25.46
N SER A 250 14.64 21.91 24.71
CA SER A 250 13.65 22.92 25.09
C SER A 250 12.25 22.51 24.62
N ILE A 251 11.25 22.97 25.36
CA ILE A 251 9.83 22.80 25.01
C ILE A 251 9.35 24.15 24.52
N ILE A 252 8.80 24.19 23.31
CA ILE A 252 8.27 25.42 22.68
C ILE A 252 6.74 25.41 22.74
N ALA A 253 6.14 24.25 22.46
CA ALA A 253 4.70 24.07 22.53
C ALA A 253 4.15 24.18 23.96
N ARG A 254 2.90 24.61 24.08
CA ARG A 254 2.18 24.71 25.36
C ARG A 254 1.03 23.72 25.41
N GLN A 255 0.73 23.20 26.61
CA GLN A 255 -0.46 22.39 26.81
C GLN A 255 -1.73 23.14 26.37
N GLY A 256 -2.64 22.45 25.66
CA GLY A 256 -3.86 23.01 25.09
C GLY A 256 -3.67 23.69 23.72
N GLN A 257 -2.42 23.88 23.27
CA GLN A 257 -2.14 24.48 21.97
C GLN A 257 -2.61 23.58 20.82
N ARG A 258 -3.37 24.16 19.89
CA ARG A 258 -3.63 23.57 18.57
C ARG A 258 -2.40 23.79 17.70
N VAL A 259 -1.95 22.74 17.04
CA VAL A 259 -0.79 22.77 16.14
C VAL A 259 -1.18 22.23 14.77
N LYS A 260 -0.50 22.73 13.75
CA LYS A 260 -0.51 22.21 12.39
C LYS A 260 0.72 21.36 12.13
N ILE A 261 0.62 20.44 11.17
CA ILE A 261 1.78 19.70 10.67
C ILE A 261 2.93 20.66 10.34
N GLY A 262 4.12 20.37 10.85
CA GLY A 262 5.31 21.22 10.70
C GLY A 262 5.53 22.27 11.79
N ASP A 263 4.55 22.56 12.65
CA ASP A 263 4.74 23.48 13.78
C ASP A 263 5.80 22.94 14.74
N THR A 264 6.71 23.81 15.20
CA THR A 264 7.77 23.40 16.12
C THR A 264 7.22 23.17 17.54
N LEU A 265 7.41 21.95 18.04
CA LEU A 265 6.99 21.52 19.39
C LEU A 265 8.10 21.73 20.43
N GLY A 266 9.35 21.62 20.01
CA GLY A 266 10.52 21.73 20.87
C GLY A 266 11.79 21.51 20.06
N LEU A 267 12.92 21.39 20.75
CA LEU A 267 14.21 21.18 20.10
C LEU A 267 14.84 19.86 20.57
N VAL A 268 15.56 19.18 19.67
CA VAL A 268 16.31 17.95 19.96
C VAL A 268 17.30 18.19 21.09
N GLY A 269 17.37 17.26 22.03
CA GLY A 269 18.28 17.30 23.18
C GLY A 269 18.66 15.91 23.65
N ASN A 270 18.94 15.79 24.95
CA ASN A 270 19.21 14.51 25.61
C ASN A 270 18.76 14.53 27.08
N THR A 271 17.67 15.23 27.42
CA THR A 271 17.22 15.31 28.82
C THR A 271 16.61 14.00 29.32
N GLY A 272 16.43 13.87 30.65
CA GLY A 272 15.91 12.64 31.25
C GLY A 272 16.97 11.56 31.33
N ASN A 273 16.61 10.31 31.05
CA ASN A 273 17.54 9.17 31.09
C ASN A 273 18.51 9.14 29.89
N ALA A 274 18.31 9.99 28.88
CA ALA A 274 19.21 10.16 27.74
C ALA A 274 20.45 11.03 28.02
N ARG A 275 20.63 11.57 29.24
CA ARG A 275 21.66 12.60 29.54
C ARG A 275 23.09 12.20 29.15
N THR A 276 23.41 10.92 29.15
CA THR A 276 24.73 10.37 28.82
C THR A 276 24.84 9.82 27.40
N THR A 277 23.85 10.04 26.53
CA THR A 277 23.86 9.59 25.14
C THR A 277 23.90 10.79 24.17
N PRO A 278 24.25 10.56 22.89
CA PRO A 278 24.20 11.61 21.88
C PRO A 278 22.78 12.20 21.73
N PRO A 279 22.63 13.48 21.39
CA PRO A 279 21.32 14.10 21.24
C PRO A 279 20.43 13.41 20.19
N HIS A 280 19.18 13.19 20.57
CA HIS A 280 18.17 12.55 19.73
C HIS A 280 16.76 12.92 20.22
N LEU A 281 15.78 12.76 19.33
CA LEU A 281 14.37 12.69 19.70
C LEU A 281 14.03 11.23 19.99
N HIS A 282 13.50 10.93 21.17
CA HIS A 282 12.73 9.71 21.36
C HIS A 282 11.29 9.96 20.92
N PHE A 283 10.85 9.25 19.88
CA PHE A 283 9.52 9.36 19.31
C PHE A 283 8.71 8.09 19.58
N GLY A 284 7.51 8.22 20.14
CA GLY A 284 6.63 7.10 20.47
C GLY A 284 5.19 7.34 20.01
N ILE A 285 4.47 6.26 19.72
CA ILE A 285 3.05 6.28 19.37
C ILE A 285 2.29 5.36 20.33
N TYR A 286 1.23 5.89 20.92
CA TYR A 286 0.42 5.22 21.93
C TYR A 286 -1.04 5.20 21.53
N THR A 287 -1.62 4.00 21.57
CA THR A 287 -3.03 3.71 21.32
C THR A 287 -3.74 3.34 22.63
N SER A 288 -5.04 3.09 22.59
CA SER A 288 -5.77 2.51 23.73
C SER A 288 -5.22 1.13 24.15
N GLY A 289 -4.65 0.37 23.22
CA GLY A 289 -4.01 -0.93 23.47
C GLY A 289 -2.54 -0.84 23.91
N GLY A 290 -2.00 0.38 24.09
CA GLY A 290 -0.60 0.60 24.48
C GLY A 290 0.27 1.14 23.35
N ALA A 291 1.58 1.12 23.57
CA ALA A 291 2.56 1.62 22.62
C ALA A 291 2.66 0.69 21.40
N ILE A 292 2.84 1.27 20.22
CA ILE A 292 3.05 0.56 18.95
C ILE A 292 4.33 1.07 18.28
N ASP A 293 4.89 0.30 17.35
CA ASP A 293 6.08 0.70 16.59
C ASP A 293 5.78 1.95 15.74
N PRO A 294 6.46 3.09 16.00
CA PRO A 294 6.29 4.29 15.21
C PRO A 294 6.86 4.23 13.80
N TYR A 295 7.74 3.27 13.51
CA TYR A 295 8.56 3.30 12.30
C TYR A 295 7.72 3.28 11.00
N PRO A 296 6.72 2.39 10.84
CA PRO A 296 5.89 2.40 9.64
C PRO A 296 5.12 3.71 9.42
N PHE A 297 4.77 4.42 10.50
CA PHE A 297 4.01 5.66 10.44
C PHE A 297 4.81 6.87 9.95
N ILE A 298 6.15 6.82 10.01
CA ILE A 298 7.02 7.95 9.65
C ILE A 298 8.10 7.58 8.61
N LYS A 299 8.20 6.30 8.24
CA LYS A 299 9.20 5.83 7.27
C LYS A 299 8.92 6.46 5.92
N ILE A 300 9.86 7.28 5.45
CA ILE A 300 9.81 7.87 4.11
C ILE A 300 10.10 6.75 3.11
N SER A 301 9.18 6.50 2.20
CA SER A 301 9.32 5.52 1.13
C SER A 301 9.37 6.23 -0.22
N GLU A 302 10.18 5.71 -1.14
CA GLU A 302 10.27 6.26 -2.49
C GLU A 302 9.07 5.83 -3.34
N ILE A 303 8.60 6.73 -4.19
CA ILE A 303 7.65 6.40 -5.25
C ILE A 303 8.47 5.80 -6.40
N PRO A 304 8.15 4.59 -6.88
CA PRO A 304 8.92 3.97 -7.94
C PRO A 304 8.78 4.77 -9.24
N LYS A 305 9.83 4.75 -10.06
CA LYS A 305 9.85 5.40 -11.38
C LYS A 305 9.04 4.56 -12.38
N ASP A 306 8.65 5.19 -13.49
CA ASP A 306 8.05 4.46 -14.60
C ASP A 306 9.07 3.48 -15.19
N GLU A 307 8.59 2.32 -15.63
CA GLU A 307 9.40 1.27 -16.23
C GLU A 307 9.50 1.46 -17.74
N LYS A 308 10.53 0.86 -18.35
CA LYS A 308 10.66 0.87 -19.81
C LYS A 308 9.52 0.09 -20.43
N PRO A 309 8.82 0.61 -21.47
CA PRO A 309 7.69 -0.08 -22.10
C PRO A 309 8.01 -1.51 -22.49
N LEU A 310 7.01 -2.38 -22.34
CA LEU A 310 7.09 -3.76 -22.78
C LEU A 310 7.02 -3.83 -24.31
N SER A 311 7.93 -4.58 -24.92
CA SER A 311 8.02 -4.74 -26.38
C SER A 311 7.32 -5.99 -26.91
N SER A 312 7.19 -7.05 -26.10
CA SER A 312 6.59 -8.31 -26.52
C SER A 312 5.83 -9.00 -25.39
N SER A 313 4.76 -9.72 -25.77
CA SER A 313 3.98 -10.60 -24.88
C SER A 313 4.52 -12.02 -24.78
N TYR A 314 5.54 -12.40 -25.54
CA TYR A 314 6.04 -13.78 -25.63
C TYR A 314 7.56 -13.85 -25.76
N GLY A 315 8.13 -14.95 -25.30
CA GLY A 315 9.56 -15.19 -25.45
C GLY A 315 9.96 -16.65 -25.33
N VAL A 316 11.24 -16.90 -25.58
CA VAL A 316 11.89 -18.20 -25.32
C VAL A 316 13.17 -18.02 -24.53
N ILE A 317 13.48 -19.01 -23.68
CA ILE A 317 14.71 -19.00 -22.88
C ILE A 317 15.94 -19.28 -23.75
N LYS A 318 16.93 -18.40 -23.69
CA LYS A 318 18.21 -18.50 -24.43
C LYS A 318 19.27 -19.39 -23.76
N PRO A 319 19.58 -19.22 -22.45
CA PRO A 319 20.63 -20.01 -21.82
C PRO A 319 20.16 -21.45 -21.57
N GLN A 320 21.11 -22.35 -21.26
CA GLN A 320 20.80 -23.73 -20.88
C GLN A 320 19.87 -23.81 -19.67
N THR A 321 20.06 -22.90 -18.72
CA THR A 321 19.22 -22.76 -17.55
C THR A 321 19.09 -21.28 -17.19
N SER A 322 17.91 -20.85 -16.78
CA SER A 322 17.67 -19.54 -16.15
C SER A 322 16.74 -19.69 -14.95
N LYS A 323 16.89 -18.80 -13.98
CA LYS A 323 16.15 -18.83 -12.72
C LYS A 323 14.89 -17.99 -12.84
N LEU A 324 13.74 -18.61 -12.61
CA LEU A 324 12.50 -17.92 -12.29
C LEU A 324 12.52 -17.55 -10.81
N LEU A 325 12.37 -16.26 -10.52
CA LEU A 325 12.52 -15.69 -9.19
C LEU A 325 11.18 -15.19 -8.64
N GLN A 326 11.03 -15.19 -7.32
CA GLN A 326 9.85 -14.63 -6.65
C GLN A 326 9.74 -13.10 -6.81
N ASN A 327 10.87 -12.40 -6.93
CA ASN A 327 10.96 -10.94 -6.96
C ASN A 327 11.97 -10.50 -8.03
N PRO A 328 11.83 -9.32 -8.66
CA PRO A 328 12.69 -8.81 -9.72
C PRO A 328 14.04 -8.28 -9.19
N LYS A 329 14.76 -9.11 -8.43
CA LYS A 329 16.07 -8.77 -7.85
C LYS A 329 16.98 -9.98 -7.80
N ARG A 330 18.29 -9.73 -7.88
CA ARG A 330 19.32 -10.79 -7.94
C ARG A 330 19.30 -11.73 -6.72
N LYS A 331 19.05 -11.20 -5.53
CA LYS A 331 18.94 -11.96 -4.27
C LYS A 331 17.47 -12.22 -3.95
N SER A 332 16.82 -13.04 -4.77
CA SER A 332 15.44 -13.48 -4.57
C SER A 332 15.35 -15.00 -4.53
N ALA A 333 14.30 -15.52 -3.90
CA ALA A 333 14.01 -16.96 -3.88
C ALA A 333 13.81 -17.47 -5.31
N VAL A 334 14.36 -18.65 -5.60
CA VAL A 334 14.20 -19.31 -6.90
C VAL A 334 12.96 -20.18 -6.84
N LEU A 335 11.99 -19.90 -7.70
CA LEU A 335 10.75 -20.67 -7.84
C LEU A 335 10.95 -21.89 -8.73
N GLN A 336 11.65 -21.70 -9.84
CA GLN A 336 11.91 -22.74 -10.83
C GLN A 336 13.20 -22.44 -11.61
N ASN A 337 13.85 -23.48 -12.13
CA ASN A 337 14.84 -23.31 -13.19
C ASN A 337 14.20 -23.65 -14.54
N LEU A 338 14.15 -22.68 -15.44
CA LEU A 338 13.66 -22.84 -16.81
C LEU A 338 14.81 -23.27 -17.72
N LYS A 339 14.50 -24.09 -18.72
CA LYS A 339 15.46 -24.66 -19.65
C LYS A 339 15.46 -23.89 -20.96
N ARG A 340 16.55 -24.02 -21.70
CA ARG A 340 16.65 -23.47 -23.07
C ARG A 340 15.45 -23.91 -23.90
N THR A 341 14.94 -23.00 -24.74
CA THR A 341 13.78 -23.18 -25.63
C THR A 341 12.42 -23.31 -24.95
N ASP A 342 12.34 -23.29 -23.62
CA ASP A 342 11.05 -23.16 -22.93
C ASP A 342 10.36 -21.86 -23.42
N THR A 343 9.12 -21.99 -23.86
CA THR A 343 8.26 -20.87 -24.28
C THR A 343 7.60 -20.27 -23.05
N ILE A 344 7.55 -18.94 -23.00
CA ILE A 344 7.00 -18.19 -21.87
C ILE A 344 6.04 -17.10 -22.35
N SER A 345 5.02 -16.83 -21.54
CA SER A 345 4.17 -15.64 -21.70
C SER A 345 4.71 -14.52 -20.83
N ILE A 346 4.95 -13.36 -21.42
CA ILE A 346 5.47 -12.17 -20.74
C ILE A 346 4.29 -11.30 -20.34
N PHE A 347 4.11 -11.10 -19.04
CA PHE A 347 3.06 -10.24 -18.48
C PHE A 347 3.49 -8.78 -18.45
N GLY A 348 4.72 -8.53 -18.03
CA GLY A 348 5.24 -7.20 -17.83
C GLY A 348 6.75 -7.16 -17.66
N LYS A 349 7.27 -5.95 -17.43
CA LYS A 349 8.67 -5.66 -17.21
C LYS A 349 8.87 -4.82 -15.96
N SER A 350 9.79 -5.24 -15.11
CA SER A 350 10.20 -4.54 -13.89
C SER A 350 11.72 -4.48 -13.84
N GLY A 351 12.29 -3.29 -14.03
CA GLY A 351 13.72 -3.07 -14.19
C GLY A 351 14.32 -3.92 -15.33
N SER A 352 15.27 -4.79 -14.98
CA SER A 352 15.92 -5.74 -15.91
C SER A 352 15.30 -7.14 -15.89
N TYR A 353 14.05 -7.26 -15.43
CA TYR A 353 13.33 -8.51 -15.30
C TYR A 353 12.02 -8.47 -16.08
N TYR A 354 11.69 -9.58 -16.71
CA TYR A 354 10.34 -9.85 -17.19
C TYR A 354 9.54 -10.56 -16.12
N HIS A 355 8.34 -10.07 -15.83
CA HIS A 355 7.29 -10.82 -15.15
C HIS A 355 6.66 -11.76 -16.18
N ILE A 356 6.68 -13.05 -15.90
CA ILE A 356 6.29 -14.09 -16.84
C ILE A 356 5.40 -15.13 -16.18
N THR A 357 4.73 -15.93 -17.00
CA THR A 357 4.15 -17.21 -16.58
C THR A 357 4.93 -18.35 -17.26
N SER A 358 5.30 -19.35 -16.45
CA SER A 358 5.85 -20.64 -16.87
C SER A 358 4.75 -21.70 -16.81
N GLY A 359 4.47 -22.34 -17.94
CA GLY A 359 3.28 -23.20 -18.09
C GLY A 359 1.98 -22.39 -17.94
N ASP A 360 0.96 -22.99 -17.33
CA ASP A 360 -0.37 -22.36 -17.22
C ASP A 360 -0.55 -21.51 -15.96
N THR A 361 0.30 -21.66 -14.94
CA THR A 361 -0.01 -21.15 -13.59
C THR A 361 1.14 -20.53 -12.82
N LEU A 362 2.40 -20.94 -13.04
CA LEU A 362 3.49 -20.46 -12.19
C LEU A 362 4.00 -19.11 -12.68
N ARG A 363 3.77 -18.06 -11.89
CA ARG A 363 4.25 -16.70 -12.18
C ARG A 363 5.56 -16.40 -11.46
N GLY A 364 6.37 -15.54 -12.04
CA GLY A 364 7.60 -15.05 -11.43
C GLY A 364 8.39 -14.13 -12.35
N PHE A 365 9.60 -13.80 -11.92
CA PHE A 365 10.48 -12.85 -12.60
C PHE A 365 11.72 -13.54 -13.16
N ILE A 366 12.06 -13.25 -14.41
CA ILE A 366 13.26 -13.75 -15.10
C ILE A 366 14.08 -12.59 -15.64
N LEU A 367 15.41 -12.73 -15.69
CA LEU A 367 16.27 -11.71 -16.27
C LEU A 367 15.95 -11.50 -17.76
N GLU A 368 15.72 -10.25 -18.15
CA GLU A 368 15.45 -9.84 -19.54
C GLU A 368 16.49 -10.40 -20.51
N ARG A 369 17.78 -10.28 -20.14
CA ARG A 369 18.88 -10.77 -20.97
C ARG A 369 18.87 -12.28 -21.22
N ASP A 370 18.12 -13.06 -20.44
CA ASP A 370 18.01 -14.51 -20.60
C ASP A 370 16.86 -14.90 -21.56
N VAL A 371 16.02 -13.94 -21.95
CA VAL A 371 14.87 -14.13 -22.84
C VAL A 371 15.18 -13.64 -24.25
N LYS A 372 14.74 -14.39 -25.27
CA LYS A 372 14.61 -13.92 -26.65
C LYS A 372 13.12 -13.63 -26.88
N GLU A 373 12.79 -12.37 -27.10
CA GLU A 373 11.42 -11.96 -27.41
C GLU A 373 10.97 -12.56 -28.74
N LEU A 374 9.69 -12.95 -28.78
CA LEU A 374 8.99 -13.37 -29.98
C LEU A 374 7.97 -12.30 -30.32
N PHE A 375 8.05 -11.73 -31.51
CA PHE A 375 7.04 -10.80 -32.01
C PHE A 375 6.06 -11.62 -32.85
N LEU A 376 4.77 -11.49 -32.56
CA LEU A 376 3.75 -12.02 -33.46
C LEU A 376 3.76 -11.13 -34.70
N ASN A 377 4.02 -11.74 -35.87
CA ASN A 377 3.98 -11.06 -37.17
C ASN A 377 2.55 -10.79 -37.61
#